data_AF-C0Z9W6-F1
#
_entry.id   AF-C0Z9W6-F1
#
_cell.length_a   1.000
_cell.length_b   1.000
_cell.length_c   1.000
_cell.angle_alpha   90.00
_cell.angle_beta   90.00
_cell.angle_gamma   90.00
#
_symmetry.space_group_name_H-M   'P 1'
#
loop_
_entity.id
_entity.type
_entity.pdbx_description
1 polymer ?
#
loop_
_entity_poly.entity_id
_entity_poly.type
_entity_poly.pdbx_seq_one_letter_code
_entity_poly.pdbx_strand_id
1 'polypeptide(L)'
;MEAMKKFEVISMEKLPELNPDHIFIQVGNPAKGPDEESDKRFQELTNSTLWQQLKAVKNNHVYVVPHWIISDFPHIKEKSIALVLEKMKAE
;
A
#
# COMPACT_ATOMS: atom_id res chain seq x y z
N MET A 1 24.56 2.56 0.31
CA MET A 1 23.98 1.20 0.43
C MET A 1 23.00 1.08 1.62
N GLU A 2 22.64 2.16 2.32
CA GLU A 2 21.81 2.11 3.54
C GLU A 2 20.29 2.32 3.33
N ALA A 3 19.83 2.67 2.12
CA ALA A 3 18.41 2.92 1.87
C ALA A 3 17.54 1.63 1.82
N MET A 4 18.14 0.45 1.66
CA MET A 4 17.40 -0.83 1.60
C MET A 4 17.04 -1.40 2.98
N LYS A 5 17.46 -0.78 4.09
CA LYS A 5 17.21 -1.31 5.45
C LYS A 5 15.80 -1.01 6.00
N LYS A 6 14.92 -0.36 5.22
CA LYS A 6 13.59 0.11 5.65
C LYS A 6 12.41 -0.73 5.15
N PHE A 7 12.63 -1.70 4.26
CA PHE A 7 11.56 -2.55 3.73
C PHE A 7 11.78 -4.00 4.14
N GLU A 8 10.76 -4.60 4.74
CA GLU A 8 10.72 -6.03 5.01
C GLU A 8 9.88 -6.72 3.92
N VAL A 9 10.44 -7.74 3.30
CA VAL A 9 9.69 -8.57 2.35
C VAL A 9 8.81 -9.53 3.14
N ILE A 10 7.51 -9.45 2.94
CA ILE A 10 6.53 -10.35 3.57
C ILE A 10 5.87 -11.26 2.53
N SER A 11 5.59 -12.51 2.91
CA SER A 11 4.77 -13.43 2.11
C SER A 11 3.28 -13.04 2.22
N MET A 12 2.50 -13.37 1.18
CA MET A 12 1.04 -13.25 1.17
C MET A 12 0.37 -13.98 2.34
N GLU A 13 0.96 -15.10 2.75
CA GLU A 13 0.46 -15.99 3.80
C GLU A 13 0.52 -15.36 5.19
N LYS A 14 1.34 -14.31 5.37
CA LYS A 14 1.40 -13.54 6.62
C LYS A 14 0.32 -12.47 6.72
N LEU A 15 -0.31 -12.08 5.60
CA LEU A 15 -1.32 -11.02 5.63
C LEU A 15 -2.55 -11.38 6.49
N PRO A 16 -3.06 -12.63 6.48
CA PRO A 16 -4.12 -13.04 7.39
C PRO A 16 -3.72 -13.01 8.87
N GLU A 17 -2.44 -13.19 9.20
CA GLU A 17 -1.96 -13.08 10.59
C GLU A 17 -1.89 -11.62 11.04
N LEU A 18 -1.47 -10.71 10.15
CA LEU A 18 -1.46 -9.26 10.41
C LEU A 18 -2.88 -8.69 10.49
N ASN A 19 -3.79 -9.21 9.64
CA ASN A 19 -5.19 -8.82 9.50
C ASN A 19 -5.49 -7.33 9.75
N PRO A 20 -4.87 -6.41 8.98
CA PRO A 20 -4.99 -4.98 9.24
C PRO A 20 -6.43 -4.48 8.99
N ASP A 21 -6.81 -3.42 9.70
CA ASP A 21 -8.09 -2.71 9.49
C ASP A 21 -8.07 -1.84 8.23
N HIS A 22 -6.91 -1.26 7.88
CA HIS A 22 -6.71 -0.40 6.71
C HIS A 22 -5.40 -0.75 6.01
N ILE A 23 -5.37 -0.69 4.69
CA ILE A 23 -4.16 -0.91 3.88
C ILE A 23 -3.92 0.28 2.97
N PHE A 24 -2.74 0.89 3.06
CA PHE A 24 -2.24 1.85 2.08
C PHE A 24 -1.23 1.15 1.19
N ILE A 25 -1.54 1.02 -0.10
CA ILE A 25 -0.72 0.27 -1.05
C ILE A 25 -0.14 1.18 -2.12
N GLN A 26 1.16 1.08 -2.31
CA GLN A 26 1.85 1.67 -3.44
C GLN A 26 2.06 0.58 -4.50
N VAL A 27 1.65 0.85 -5.74
CA VAL A 27 1.87 -0.06 -6.87
C VAL A 27 3.09 0.40 -7.68
N GLY A 28 3.96 -0.56 -7.96
CA GLY A 28 5.16 -0.38 -8.77
C GLY A 28 6.36 0.20 -8.03
N ASN A 29 7.26 0.82 -8.78
CA ASN A 29 8.57 1.20 -8.27
C ASN A 29 8.48 2.41 -7.32
N PRO A 30 9.18 2.39 -6.16
CA PRO A 30 9.21 3.50 -5.22
C PRO A 30 9.60 4.86 -5.81
N ALA A 31 10.44 4.86 -6.85
CA ALA A 31 10.92 6.07 -7.50
C ALA A 31 10.19 6.45 -8.79
N LYS A 32 9.38 5.55 -9.37
CA LYS A 32 8.78 5.76 -10.71
C LYS A 32 7.26 5.60 -10.74
N GLY A 33 6.67 4.89 -9.78
CA GLY A 33 5.25 4.55 -9.77
C GLY A 33 4.93 3.28 -10.57
N PRO A 34 3.65 3.08 -10.93
CA PRO A 34 3.18 1.87 -11.59
C PRO A 34 3.68 1.75 -13.03
N ASP A 35 3.79 0.51 -13.47
CA ASP A 35 4.09 0.08 -14.83
C ASP A 35 3.25 -1.17 -15.13
N GLU A 36 3.22 -1.60 -16.40
CA GLU A 36 2.35 -2.71 -16.84
C GLU A 36 2.60 -4.01 -16.06
N GLU A 37 3.84 -4.30 -15.66
CA GLU A 37 4.17 -5.50 -14.89
C GLU A 37 3.64 -5.38 -13.46
N SER A 38 3.79 -4.20 -12.86
CA SER A 38 3.31 -3.91 -11.51
C SER A 38 1.79 -3.91 -11.42
N ASP A 39 1.09 -3.42 -12.45
CA ASP A 39 -0.36 -3.46 -12.54
C ASP A 39 -0.87 -4.90 -12.66
N LYS A 40 -0.22 -5.74 -13.48
CA LYS A 40 -0.54 -7.18 -13.57
C LYS A 40 -0.38 -7.87 -12.21
N ARG A 41 0.74 -7.63 -11.51
CA ARG A 41 0.96 -8.20 -10.17
C ARG A 41 -0.07 -7.73 -9.14
N PHE A 42 -0.47 -6.45 -9.22
CA PHE A 42 -1.53 -5.94 -8.36
C PHE A 42 -2.88 -6.61 -8.66
N GLN A 43 -3.19 -6.85 -9.94
CA GLN A 43 -4.38 -7.62 -10.32
C GLN A 43 -4.34 -9.06 -9.79
N GLU A 44 -3.22 -9.77 -9.96
CA GLU A 44 -3.03 -11.12 -9.42
C GLU A 44 -3.20 -11.16 -7.89
N LEU A 45 -2.63 -10.17 -7.19
CA LEU A 45 -2.80 -9.99 -5.75
C LEU A 45 -4.29 -9.84 -5.38
N THR A 46 -4.98 -8.91 -6.02
CA THR A 46 -6.39 -8.60 -5.72
C THR A 46 -7.35 -9.74 -6.06
N ASN A 47 -6.99 -10.59 -7.02
CA ASN A 47 -7.73 -11.80 -7.39
C ASN A 47 -7.49 -12.98 -6.44
N SER A 48 -6.48 -12.91 -5.56
CA SER A 48 -6.18 -14.00 -4.65
C SER A 48 -7.22 -14.12 -3.52
N THR A 49 -7.61 -15.37 -3.20
CA THR A 49 -8.55 -15.64 -2.10
C THR A 49 -8.03 -15.12 -0.76
N LEU A 50 -6.72 -15.19 -0.52
CA LEU A 50 -6.10 -14.71 0.71
C LEU A 50 -6.28 -13.19 0.87
N TRP A 51 -6.04 -12.42 -0.19
CA TRP A 51 -6.26 -10.98 -0.18
C TRP A 51 -7.73 -10.63 0.07
N GLN A 52 -8.64 -11.26 -0.67
CA GLN A 52 -10.08 -11.03 -0.55
C GLN A 52 -10.65 -11.37 0.85
N GLN A 53 -9.96 -12.22 1.61
CA GLN A 53 -10.36 -12.57 2.96
C GLN A 53 -9.96 -11.56 4.04
N LEU A 54 -9.06 -10.61 3.75
CA LEU A 54 -8.58 -9.61 4.70
C LEU A 54 -9.70 -8.67 5.15
N LYS A 55 -9.66 -8.26 6.42
CA LYS A 55 -10.64 -7.34 7.00
C LYS A 55 -10.69 -6.01 6.24
N ALA A 56 -9.52 -5.40 5.98
CA ALA A 56 -9.43 -4.17 5.19
C ALA A 56 -10.07 -4.29 3.80
N VAL A 57 -9.91 -5.43 3.13
CA VAL A 57 -10.47 -5.65 1.78
C VAL A 57 -11.99 -5.78 1.85
N LYS A 58 -12.50 -6.59 2.78
CA LYS A 58 -13.95 -6.77 2.97
C LYS A 58 -14.67 -5.48 3.37
N ASN A 59 -13.99 -4.60 4.09
CA ASN A 59 -14.53 -3.31 4.51
C ASN A 59 -14.26 -2.20 3.49
N ASN A 60 -13.61 -2.49 2.36
CA ASN A 60 -13.25 -1.49 1.34
C ASN A 60 -12.28 -0.40 1.85
N HIS A 61 -11.42 -0.75 2.80
CA HIS A 61 -10.40 0.11 3.43
C HIS A 61 -9.01 -0.11 2.82
N VAL A 62 -8.95 -0.28 1.50
CA VAL A 62 -7.70 -0.38 0.75
C VAL A 62 -7.54 0.85 -0.12
N TYR A 63 -6.45 1.58 0.09
CA TYR A 63 -6.19 2.85 -0.58
C TYR A 63 -4.92 2.74 -1.40
N VAL A 64 -5.06 2.85 -2.72
CA VAL A 64 -3.90 3.00 -3.61
C VAL A 64 -3.36 4.41 -3.45
N VAL A 65 -2.09 4.51 -3.05
CA VAL A 65 -1.41 5.77 -2.74
C VAL A 65 -0.29 6.07 -3.75
N PRO A 66 0.02 7.35 -3.98
CA PRO A 66 1.04 7.74 -4.93
C PRO A 66 2.45 7.37 -4.45
N HIS A 67 3.37 7.21 -5.39
CA HIS A 67 4.70 6.67 -5.09
C HIS A 67 5.56 7.50 -4.12
N TRP A 68 5.27 8.79 -4.02
CA TRP A 68 5.98 9.72 -3.13
C TRP A 68 5.49 9.66 -1.67
N ILE A 69 4.46 8.88 -1.34
CA ILE A 69 3.76 8.94 -0.05
C ILE A 69 4.67 8.68 1.17
N ILE A 70 5.67 7.81 1.02
CA ILE A 70 6.60 7.43 2.09
C ILE A 70 7.85 8.33 2.16
N SER A 71 7.93 9.37 1.33
CA SER A 71 9.07 10.26 1.30
C SER A 71 9.18 11.13 2.55
N ASP A 72 10.40 11.34 3.02
CA ASP A 72 10.70 12.14 4.22
C ASP A 72 10.97 13.63 3.92
N PHE A 73 10.82 14.08 2.66
CA PHE A 73 10.93 15.51 2.35
C PHE A 73 9.79 16.30 3.02
N PRO A 74 10.06 17.44 3.69
CA PRO A 74 9.09 18.12 4.56
C PRO A 74 7.73 18.37 3.90
N HIS A 75 7.73 18.99 2.72
CA HIS A 75 6.50 19.30 1.98
C HIS A 75 5.74 18.05 1.53
N ILE A 76 6.48 16.98 1.20
CA ILE A 76 5.86 15.70 0.81
C ILE A 76 5.24 15.05 2.04
N LYS A 77 5.92 15.10 3.19
CA LYS A 77 5.41 14.53 4.44
C LYS A 77 4.09 15.18 4.86
N GLU A 78 3.99 16.50 4.77
CA GLU A 78 2.75 17.23 5.03
C GLU A 78 1.62 16.78 4.09
N LYS A 79 1.91 16.66 2.79
CA LYS A 79 0.94 16.15 1.80
C LYS A 79 0.54 14.70 2.07
N SER A 80 1.47 13.85 2.46
CA SER A 80 1.20 12.45 2.77
C SER A 80 0.26 12.32 3.97
N ILE A 81 0.49 13.10 5.02
CA ILE A 81 -0.40 13.14 6.19
C ILE A 81 -1.79 13.62 5.78
N ALA A 82 -1.88 14.69 4.99
CA ALA A 82 -3.16 15.20 4.51
C ALA A 82 -3.93 14.16 3.68
N LEU A 83 -3.25 13.43 2.79
CA LEU A 83 -3.86 12.37 2.00
C LEU A 83 -4.40 11.23 2.87
N VAL A 84 -3.61 10.77 3.84
CA VAL A 84 -4.04 9.70 4.77
C VAL A 84 -5.27 10.16 5.56
N LEU A 85 -5.26 11.39 6.07
CA LEU A 85 -6.40 11.96 6.79
C LEU A 85 -7.65 12.09 5.92
N GLU A 86 -7.51 12.45 4.64
CA GLU A 86 -8.62 12.50 3.70
C GLU A 86 -9.21 11.10 3.47
N LYS A 87 -8.35 10.11 3.20
CA LYS A 87 -8.78 8.74 2.91
C LYS A 87 -9.48 8.05 4.09
N MET A 88 -9.02 8.32 5.31
CA MET A 88 -9.64 7.76 6.52
C MET A 88 -10.92 8.50 6.96
N LYS A 89 -11.13 9.74 6.52
CA LYS A 89 -12.37 10.50 6.81
C LYS A 89 -13.49 10.23 5.83
N ALA A 90 -13.19 9.59 4.70
CA ALA A 90 -14.17 9.25 3.66
C ALA A 90 -15.01 8.00 3.99
N GLU A 91 -14.89 7.49 5.22
CA GLU A 91 -15.62 6.33 5.78
C GLU A 91 -16.89 6.76 6.54
#